data_AF-A0A831KCW7-F1
#
_entry.id   AF-A0A831KCW7-F1
#
_cell.length_a   1.000
_cell.length_b   1.000
_cell.length_c   1.000
_cell.angle_alpha   90.00
_cell.angle_beta   90.00
_cell.angle_gamma   90.00
#
_symmetry.space_group_name_H-M   'P 1'
#
loop_
_entity.id
_entity.type
_entity.pdbx_description
1 polymer ?
#
loop_
_entity_poly.entity_id
_entity_poly.type
_entity_poly.pdbx_seq_one_letter_code
_entity_poly.pdbx_strand_id
1 'polypeptide(L)' 'MPFKIEELISGKENGQEVNVDGFSLPVSALKKLMDDGYVNLQVYKDNKTFSLWGKNCTACFTEEEIRERA' A
#
# COMPACT_ATOMS: atom_id res chain seq x y z
N MET A 1 4.19 -7.23 10.97
CA MET A 1 5.18 -7.69 9.96
C MET A 1 4.93 -6.89 8.68
N PRO A 2 5.96 -6.49 7.92
CA PRO A 2 5.77 -5.81 6.65
C PRO A 2 5.19 -6.76 5.59
N PHE A 3 4.25 -6.28 4.81
CA PHE A 3 3.68 -6.94 3.64
C PHE A 3 4.46 -6.52 2.39
N LYS A 4 4.56 -7.41 1.40
CA LYS A 4 5.02 -7.02 0.06
C LYS A 4 3.83 -6.53 -0.74
N ILE A 5 3.96 -5.37 -1.38
CA ILE A 5 2.90 -4.78 -2.20
C ILE A 5 2.52 -5.75 -3.32
N GLU A 6 3.50 -6.34 -3.99
CA GLU A 6 3.31 -7.34 -5.05
C GLU A 6 2.42 -8.51 -4.61
N GLU A 7 2.66 -9.06 -3.42
CA GLU A 7 1.86 -10.17 -2.87
C GLU A 7 0.41 -9.75 -2.55
N LEU A 8 0.21 -8.50 -2.10
CA LEU A 8 -1.12 -7.98 -1.76
C LEU A 8 -2.01 -7.80 -3.00
N ILE A 9 -1.40 -7.41 -4.13
CA ILE A 9 -2.09 -7.15 -5.40
C ILE A 9 -2.03 -8.33 -6.37
N SER A 10 -1.28 -9.38 -6.06
CA SER A 10 -1.13 -10.55 -6.92
C SER A 10 -2.49 -11.22 -7.17
N GLY A 11 -2.83 -11.41 -8.44
CA GLY A 11 -4.13 -11.94 -8.84
C GLY A 11 -5.31 -10.97 -8.68
N LYS A 12 -5.06 -9.68 -8.43
CA LYS A 12 -6.12 -8.65 -8.27
C LYS A 12 -6.08 -7.57 -9.34
N GLU A 13 -7.26 -7.12 -9.70
CA GLU A 13 -7.50 -6.11 -10.72
C GLU A 13 -7.58 -4.70 -10.12
N ASN A 14 -7.33 -3.67 -10.94
CA ASN A 14 -7.23 -2.28 -10.49
C ASN A 14 -8.51 -1.75 -9.83
N GLY A 15 -9.68 -2.27 -10.20
CA GLY A 15 -10.97 -1.88 -9.62
C GLY A 15 -11.30 -2.56 -8.28
N GLN A 16 -10.41 -3.41 -7.76
CA GLN A 16 -10.62 -4.13 -6.51
C GLN A 16 -9.91 -3.43 -5.34
N GLU A 17 -10.38 -3.74 -4.14
CA GLU A 17 -9.75 -3.33 -2.89
C GLU A 17 -9.15 -4.54 -2.18
N VAL A 18 -8.07 -4.32 -1.43
CA VAL A 18 -7.39 -5.35 -0.65
C VAL A 18 -7.43 -4.99 0.81
N ASN A 19 -7.74 -5.96 1.66
CA ASN A 19 -7.66 -5.76 3.09
C ASN A 19 -6.23 -5.97 3.56
N VAL A 20 -5.62 -4.92 4.12
CA VAL A 20 -4.31 -4.98 4.76
C VAL A 20 -4.49 -4.64 6.23
N ASP A 21 -4.35 -5.65 7.08
CA ASP A 21 -4.39 -5.49 8.54
C ASP A 21 -5.68 -4.77 9.03
N GLY A 22 -6.81 -4.99 8.37
CA GLY A 22 -8.10 -4.35 8.71
C GLY A 22 -8.44 -3.08 7.91
N PHE A 23 -7.53 -2.57 7.09
CA PHE A 23 -7.76 -1.42 6.22
C PHE A 23 -8.02 -1.84 4.77
N SER A 24 -9.02 -1.26 4.11
CA SER A 24 -9.28 -1.52 2.70
C SER A 24 -8.53 -0.52 1.83
N LEU A 25 -7.55 -1.00 1.07
CA LEU A 25 -6.75 -0.18 0.16
C LEU A 25 -7.04 -0.52 -1.31
N PRO A 26 -7.18 0.47 -2.19
CA PRO A 26 -7.39 0.23 -3.62
C PRO A 26 -6.14 -0.38 -4.28
N VAL A 27 -6.35 -1.43 -5.08
CA VAL A 27 -5.27 -2.10 -5.83
C VAL A 27 -4.57 -1.13 -6.78
N SER A 28 -5.31 -0.19 -7.39
CA SER A 28 -4.74 0.81 -8.31
C SER A 28 -3.72 1.72 -7.62
N ALA A 29 -4.00 2.17 -6.38
CA ALA A 29 -3.06 2.97 -5.60
C ALA A 29 -1.81 2.16 -5.24
N LEU A 30 -1.98 0.91 -4.79
CA LEU A 30 -0.87 0.03 -4.47
C LEU A 30 0.02 -0.25 -5.69
N LYS A 31 -0.56 -0.39 -6.89
CA LYS A 31 0.18 -0.52 -8.15
C LYS A 31 0.96 0.73 -8.49
N LYS A 32 0.38 1.92 -8.35
CA LYS A 32 1.09 3.20 -8.54
C LYS A 32 2.26 3.33 -7.56
N LEU A 33 2.06 2.97 -6.29
CA LEU A 33 3.13 2.96 -5.29
C LEU A 33 4.24 1.95 -5.66
N MET A 34 3.87 0.80 -6.22
CA MET A 34 4.85 -0.15 -6.74
C MET A 34 5.65 0.42 -7.94
N ASP A 35 4.98 1.15 -8.83
CA ASP A 35 5.59 1.86 -9.97
C ASP A 35 6.53 2.99 -9.52
N ASP A 36 6.16 3.73 -8.46
CA ASP A 36 7.01 4.70 -7.74
C ASP A 36 8.24 4.04 -7.06
N GLY A 37 8.30 2.71 -7.04
CA GLY A 37 9.43 1.92 -6.52
C GLY A 37 9.29 1.48 -5.07
N TYR A 38 8.11 1.62 -4.45
CA TYR A 38 7.83 1.04 -3.13
C TYR A 38 7.61 -0.47 -3.26
N VAL A 39 8.15 -1.24 -2.30
CA VAL A 39 8.09 -2.72 -2.36
C VAL A 39 7.41 -3.28 -1.12
N ASN A 40 7.73 -2.71 0.04
CA ASN A 40 7.23 -3.14 1.33
C ASN A 40 6.22 -2.12 1.85
N LEU A 41 5.21 -2.61 2.56
CA LEU A 41 4.17 -1.84 3.20
C LEU A 41 3.96 -2.38 4.62
N GLN A 42 4.02 -1.50 5.60
CA GLN A 42 3.69 -1.82 6.99
C GLN A 42 2.61 -0.89 7.52
N VAL A 43 1.60 -1.51 8.11
CA VAL A 43 0.47 -0.80 8.71
C VAL A 43 0.74 -0.55 10.19
N TYR A 44 0.55 0.68 10.62
CA TYR A 44 0.56 1.10 12.02
C TYR A 44 -0.86 1.44 12.44
N LYS A 45 -1.58 0.42 12.92
CA LYS A 45 -2.99 0.52 13.37
C LYS A 45 -3.24 1.64 14.38
N ASP A 46 -2.30 1.85 15.30
CA ASP A 46 -2.39 2.82 16.39
C ASP A 46 -2.55 4.26 15.87
N ASN A 47 -1.82 4.60 14.81
CA ASN A 47 -1.80 5.94 14.20
C ASN A 47 -2.45 5.98 12.81
N LYS A 48 -3.07 4.87 12.37
CA LYS A 48 -3.67 4.70 11.03
C LYS A 48 -2.73 5.14 9.89
N THR A 49 -1.45 4.80 10.03
CA THR A 49 -0.39 5.21 9.09
C THR A 49 0.19 4.00 8.38
N PHE A 50 0.61 4.19 7.15
CA PHE A 50 1.22 3.19 6.29
C PHE A 50 2.65 3.63 6.01
N SER A 51 3.62 2.86 6.49
CA SER A 51 5.02 3.06 6.13
C SER A 51 5.35 2.20 4.92
N LEU A 52 5.86 2.82 3.87
CA LEU A 52 6.24 2.16 2.63
C LEU A 52 7.71 2.39 2.34
N TRP A 53 8.37 1.36 1.85
CA TRP A 53 9.77 1.48 1.45
C TRP A 53 10.16 0.51 0.34
N GLY A 54 11.11 0.94 -0.47
CA GLY A 54 11.73 0.17 -1.54
C GLY A 54 13.25 0.23 -1.46
N LYS A 55 13.92 0.02 -2.60
CA LYS A 55 15.40 0.07 -2.65
C LYS A 55 15.95 1.47 -2.40
N ASN A 56 15.29 2.50 -2.93
CA ASN A 56 15.77 3.90 -2.89
C ASN A 56 14.69 4.90 -2.41
N CYS A 57 13.52 4.44 -1.97
CA CYS A 57 12.40 5.30 -1.61
C CYS A 57 11.80 4.85 -0.28
N THR A 58 11.44 5.80 0.58
CA THR A 58 10.74 5.56 1.85
C THR A 58 9.72 6.68 2.06
N ALA A 59 8.50 6.35 2.41
CA ALA A 59 7.46 7.34 2.70
C ALA A 59 6.45 6.79 3.72
N CYS A 60 5.82 7.70 4.44
CA CYS A 60 4.67 7.38 5.29
C CYS A 60 3.45 8.06 4.69
N PHE A 61 2.37 7.31 4.52
CA PHE A 61 1.09 7.80 4.01
C PHE A 61 -0.03 7.46 4.99
N THR A 62 -1.07 8.27 5.00
CA THR A 62 -2.36 7.95 5.63
C THR A 62 -3.23 7.12 4.68
N GLU A 63 -4.32 6.54 5.18
CA GLU A 63 -5.30 5.84 4.35
C GLU A 63 -5.84 6.75 3.23
N GLU A 64 -6.16 7.99 3.60
CA GLU A 64 -6.70 9.01 2.69
C GLU A 64 -5.71 9.31 1.56
N GLU A 65 -4.43 9.55 1.87
CA GLU A 65 -3.39 9.81 0.87
C GLU A 65 -3.16 8.63 -0.08
N ILE A 66 -3.24 7.39 0.42
CA ILE A 66 -3.17 6.21 -0.45
C ILE A 66 -4.40 6.17 -1.37
N ARG A 67 -5.59 6.49 -0.84
CA ARG A 67 -6.83 6.45 -1.61
C ARG A 67 -6.91 7.54 -2.68
N GLU A 68 -6.38 8.74 -2.40
CA GLU A 68 -6.25 9.82 -3.38
C GLU A 68 -5.33 9.45 -4.55
N ARG A 69 -4.41 8.51 -4.34
CA ARG A 69 -3.55 7.98 -5.40
C ARG A 69 -4.23 6.93 -6.27
N ALA A 70 -5.45 6.47 -5.98
CA ALA A 70 -6.14 5.40 -6.72
C ALA A 70 -6.35 5.73 -8.20
#